data_AF-A0A640KP52-F1
#
_entry.id   AF-A0A640KP52-F1
#
_cell.length_a   1.000
_cell.length_b   1.000
_cell.length_c   1.000
_cell.angle_alpha   90.00
_cell.angle_beta   90.00
_cell.angle_gamma   90.00
#
_symmetry.space_group_name_H-M   'P 1'
#
loop_
_entity.id
_entity.type
_entity.pdbx_description
1 polymer ?
#
loop_
_entity_poly.entity_id
_entity_poly.type
_entity_poly.pdbx_seq_one_letter_code
_entity_poly.pdbx_strand_id
1 'polypeptide(L)'
;MLWTADPHVEFLRSLLSLPPFPPSIYLATYFLFAFLCIPCAVRSFTQFPKTYMCLYILSRTSSSDIFRLRPIMPADKSYALKQVQTFGKKKTAIAVATVTKAAQCNIKVNGVPLQQILPDTLRAKIMEAITVVGSKYYSRLRIDVAVHGGGQVSQAYAARQAIAKGLIAFFQKYHNEVEKAALKDKFLAYDKFLLIADPRRCEPKKWGRHSARTRFTKSYR
;
A
#
# COMPACT_ATOMS: atom_id res chain seq x y z
N MET A 1 -16.77 -25.60 54.35
CA MET A 1 -16.13 -24.42 53.72
C MET A 1 -15.34 -24.94 52.52
N LEU A 2 -16.01 -25.17 51.38
CA LEU A 2 -15.97 -24.29 50.18
C LEU A 2 -14.51 -23.99 49.78
N TRP A 3 -13.89 -24.85 48.96
CA TRP A 3 -13.80 -24.76 47.49
C TRP A 3 -13.40 -23.38 46.97
N THR A 4 -12.19 -23.27 46.43
CA THR A 4 -11.95 -22.63 45.12
C THR A 4 -10.77 -23.35 44.46
N ALA A 5 -11.11 -24.32 43.62
CA ALA A 5 -10.21 -24.88 42.62
C ALA A 5 -10.39 -24.06 41.33
N ASP A 6 -9.29 -23.59 40.76
CA ASP A 6 -9.28 -22.72 39.59
C ASP A 6 -9.69 -23.48 38.30
N PRO A 7 -10.75 -23.06 37.59
CA PRO A 7 -11.34 -23.82 36.48
C PRO A 7 -10.59 -23.72 35.13
N HIS A 8 -9.41 -23.07 35.08
CA HIS A 8 -8.68 -22.88 33.81
C HIS A 8 -7.62 -23.96 33.54
N VAL A 9 -7.25 -24.78 34.52
CA VAL A 9 -6.15 -25.76 34.40
C VAL A 9 -6.66 -27.17 34.00
N GLU A 10 -7.94 -27.48 34.22
CA GLU A 10 -8.54 -28.76 33.83
C GLU A 10 -8.93 -28.85 32.34
N PHE A 11 -9.11 -27.70 31.67
CA PHE A 11 -9.49 -27.66 30.24
C PHE A 11 -8.34 -28.00 29.28
N LEU A 12 -7.09 -27.89 29.74
CA LEU A 12 -5.89 -28.17 28.92
C LEU A 12 -5.35 -29.59 29.10
N ARG A 13 -5.91 -30.40 30.02
CA ARG A 13 -5.55 -31.81 30.20
C ARG A 13 -6.51 -32.80 29.50
N SER A 14 -7.64 -32.35 28.97
CA SER A 14 -8.61 -33.18 28.23
C SER A 14 -8.37 -33.26 26.71
N LEU A 15 -7.46 -32.45 26.16
CA LEU A 15 -7.18 -32.38 24.71
C LEU A 15 -5.95 -33.19 24.25
N LEU A 16 -5.25 -33.90 25.15
CA LEU A 16 -3.98 -34.57 24.84
C LEU A 16 -3.94 -36.07 25.22
N SER A 17 -5.08 -36.75 25.24
CA SER A 17 -5.11 -38.20 25.42
C SER A 17 -6.16 -38.88 24.54
N LEU A 18 -5.65 -39.66 23.55
CA LEU A 18 -6.20 -40.89 22.95
C LEU A 18 -6.28 -40.91 21.39
N PRO A 19 -6.17 -42.11 20.77
CA PRO A 19 -5.29 -42.44 19.63
C PRO A 19 -6.01 -42.50 18.24
N PRO A 20 -5.29 -42.77 17.12
CA PRO A 20 -5.81 -42.67 15.75
C PRO A 20 -6.45 -43.97 15.18
N PHE A 21 -7.04 -43.86 13.97
CA PHE A 21 -7.59 -44.89 13.01
C PHE A 21 -9.13 -45.06 12.97
N PRO A 22 -9.76 -45.56 11.87
CA PRO A 22 -9.56 -45.36 10.40
C PRO A 22 -10.89 -44.98 9.66
N PRO A 23 -10.88 -44.71 8.33
CA PRO A 23 -12.02 -44.19 7.57
C PRO A 23 -12.79 -45.28 6.81
N SER A 24 -14.01 -45.61 7.22
CA SER A 24 -15.04 -46.19 6.35
C SER A 24 -16.41 -46.13 7.03
N ILE A 25 -17.47 -46.07 6.23
CA ILE A 25 -18.89 -46.11 6.61
C ILE A 25 -19.43 -44.78 7.14
N TYR A 26 -19.92 -43.93 6.24
CA TYR A 26 -21.21 -43.22 6.40
C TYR A 26 -21.71 -42.80 5.01
N LEU A 27 -21.97 -43.84 4.21
CA LEU A 27 -22.70 -43.78 2.94
C LEU A 27 -24.17 -44.09 3.27
N ALA A 28 -24.85 -43.18 3.96
CA ALA A 28 -26.31 -43.16 4.16
C ALA A 28 -26.64 -42.10 5.20
N THR A 29 -27.05 -40.90 4.75
CA THR A 29 -27.93 -39.93 5.46
C THR A 29 -27.95 -38.62 4.68
N TYR A 30 -28.25 -38.67 3.39
CA TYR A 30 -28.70 -37.50 2.63
C TYR A 30 -29.76 -37.94 1.62
N PHE A 31 -30.82 -38.57 2.13
CA PHE A 31 -32.05 -38.82 1.40
C PHE A 31 -33.19 -38.36 2.30
N LEU A 32 -34.13 -37.60 1.72
CA LEU A 32 -35.29 -36.95 2.32
C LEU A 32 -35.03 -35.70 3.15
N PHE A 33 -34.97 -34.54 2.47
CA PHE A 33 -35.80 -33.36 2.80
C PHE A 33 -35.61 -32.29 1.71
N ALA A 34 -36.28 -32.44 0.56
CA ALA A 34 -36.44 -31.36 -0.43
C ALA A 34 -37.52 -31.68 -1.49
N PHE A 35 -38.79 -31.49 -1.12
CA PHE A 35 -39.95 -31.16 -1.96
C PHE A 35 -40.71 -30.14 -1.09
N LEU A 36 -41.08 -28.90 -1.46
CA LEU A 36 -41.38 -28.26 -2.72
C LEU A 36 -40.84 -26.81 -2.73
N CYS A 37 -40.38 -26.35 -3.90
CA CYS A 37 -40.77 -25.09 -4.59
C CYS A 37 -39.66 -24.63 -5.57
N ILE A 38 -39.95 -24.85 -6.84
CA ILE A 38 -39.32 -24.34 -8.09
C ILE A 38 -40.18 -23.12 -8.53
N PRO A 39 -39.80 -22.17 -9.43
CA PRO A 39 -38.59 -21.98 -10.26
C PRO A 39 -37.95 -20.56 -10.10
N CYS A 40 -36.73 -20.27 -10.56
CA CYS A 40 -36.44 -19.90 -11.96
C CYS A 40 -34.93 -19.90 -12.27
N ALA A 41 -34.60 -20.71 -13.29
CA ALA A 41 -33.58 -20.51 -14.33
C ALA A 41 -32.17 -20.02 -13.90
N VAL A 42 -31.24 -20.94 -13.58
CA VAL A 42 -30.20 -21.53 -14.48
C VAL A 42 -29.15 -20.47 -14.89
N ARG A 43 -28.02 -20.32 -14.18
CA ARG A 43 -26.85 -21.22 -13.97
C ARG A 43 -26.08 -21.43 -15.29
N SER A 44 -25.11 -20.58 -15.60
CA SER A 44 -23.68 -20.66 -15.21
C SER A 44 -22.85 -21.65 -16.04
N PHE A 45 -21.64 -21.17 -16.35
CA PHE A 45 -20.35 -21.91 -16.43
C PHE A 45 -19.83 -22.36 -17.81
N THR A 46 -18.61 -21.85 -18.10
CA THR A 46 -17.44 -22.52 -18.72
C THR A 46 -17.55 -22.96 -20.18
N GLN A 47 -16.53 -22.99 -21.04
CA GLN A 47 -15.11 -22.62 -21.08
C GLN A 47 -14.59 -23.12 -22.45
N PHE A 48 -13.68 -22.38 -23.10
CA PHE A 48 -12.69 -22.85 -24.10
C PHE A 48 -13.04 -23.01 -25.61
N PRO A 49 -12.01 -23.00 -26.52
CA PRO A 49 -11.99 -22.12 -27.70
C PRO A 49 -11.60 -22.78 -29.06
N LYS A 50 -11.66 -21.95 -30.11
CA LYS A 50 -10.90 -21.99 -31.39
C LYS A 50 -11.22 -23.10 -32.41
N THR A 51 -10.84 -22.78 -33.65
CA THR A 51 -10.73 -23.60 -34.90
C THR A 51 -11.96 -23.51 -35.82
N TYR A 52 -11.90 -23.24 -37.14
CA TYR A 52 -10.87 -22.81 -38.10
C TYR A 52 -11.58 -22.31 -39.40
N MET A 53 -10.87 -21.52 -40.21
CA MET A 53 -10.83 -21.51 -41.70
C MET A 53 -12.04 -21.09 -42.56
N CYS A 54 -11.86 -20.01 -43.33
CA CYS A 54 -11.77 -19.93 -44.82
C CYS A 54 -11.97 -18.47 -45.25
N LEU A 55 -10.94 -17.71 -45.67
CA LEU A 55 -10.33 -17.64 -47.01
C LEU A 55 -11.28 -17.15 -48.13
N TYR A 56 -10.97 -15.95 -48.64
CA TYR A 56 -11.06 -15.46 -50.04
C TYR A 56 -12.49 -15.16 -50.57
N ILE A 57 -12.82 -13.99 -51.15
CA ILE A 57 -12.19 -13.28 -52.28
C ILE A 57 -12.60 -11.78 -52.32
N LEU A 58 -11.63 -10.92 -52.67
CA LEU A 58 -11.61 -9.67 -53.46
C LEU A 58 -12.97 -9.12 -53.98
N SER A 59 -13.27 -7.82 -54.11
CA SER A 59 -12.45 -6.62 -54.38
C SER A 59 -13.39 -5.40 -54.52
N ARG A 60 -12.96 -4.22 -54.07
CA ARG A 60 -13.03 -2.90 -54.75
C ARG A 60 -13.06 -1.73 -53.75
N THR A 61 -11.86 -1.19 -53.53
CA THR A 61 -11.51 0.24 -53.58
C THR A 61 -12.50 1.27 -53.01
N SER A 62 -12.15 1.85 -51.87
CA SER A 62 -12.10 3.30 -51.73
C SER A 62 -10.88 3.70 -50.89
N SER A 63 -10.06 4.54 -51.50
CA SER A 63 -8.81 5.06 -51.00
C SER A 63 -9.05 6.21 -50.02
N SER A 64 -8.91 5.95 -48.72
CA SER A 64 -8.44 6.90 -47.70
C SER A 64 -8.68 6.29 -46.33
N ASP A 65 -7.69 5.59 -45.80
CA ASP A 65 -7.39 5.54 -44.35
C ASP A 65 -6.19 4.61 -44.14
N ILE A 66 -5.02 5.11 -44.55
CA ILE A 66 -3.73 4.58 -44.11
C ILE A 66 -3.51 5.09 -42.68
N PHE A 67 -4.24 4.53 -41.72
CA PHE A 67 -3.90 4.67 -40.31
C PHE A 67 -3.49 3.31 -39.77
N ARG A 68 -2.18 3.20 -39.55
CA ARG A 68 -1.45 2.05 -39.01
C ARG A 68 -2.29 1.26 -37.99
N LEU A 69 -2.77 0.08 -38.38
CA LEU A 69 -3.04 -0.99 -37.43
C LEU A 69 -1.67 -1.42 -36.87
N ARG A 70 -1.25 -0.78 -35.77
CA ARG A 70 -0.20 -1.35 -34.93
C ARG A 70 -0.70 -2.71 -34.49
N PRO A 71 0.04 -3.81 -34.74
CA PRO A 71 -0.29 -5.06 -34.09
C PRO A 71 -0.29 -4.82 -32.58
N ILE A 72 -1.40 -5.18 -31.92
CA ILE A 72 -1.49 -5.22 -30.47
C ILE A 72 -0.51 -6.32 -30.05
N MET A 73 0.72 -5.92 -29.72
CA MET A 73 1.71 -6.85 -29.18
C MET A 73 1.11 -7.44 -27.90
N PRO A 74 1.08 -8.78 -27.75
CA PRO A 74 0.60 -9.39 -26.53
C PRO A 74 1.45 -8.88 -25.37
N ALA A 75 0.79 -8.46 -24.29
CA ALA A 75 1.41 -7.91 -23.10
C ALA A 75 2.65 -8.73 -22.70
N ASP A 76 3.81 -8.07 -22.71
CA ASP A 76 5.06 -8.66 -22.25
C ASP A 76 4.83 -9.27 -20.87
N LYS A 77 5.27 -10.51 -20.67
CA LYS A 77 5.23 -11.18 -19.37
C LYS A 77 5.98 -10.30 -18.37
N SER A 78 5.24 -9.57 -17.54
CA SER A 78 5.82 -8.76 -16.49
C SER A 78 6.51 -9.69 -15.49
N TYR A 79 7.84 -9.78 -15.53
CA TYR A 79 8.58 -10.26 -14.38
C TYR A 79 8.10 -9.44 -13.18
N ALA A 80 7.54 -10.09 -12.17
CA ALA A 80 6.92 -9.39 -11.04
C ALA A 80 7.97 -8.50 -10.34
N LEU A 81 7.95 -7.21 -10.65
CA LEU A 81 8.87 -6.25 -10.07
C LEU A 81 8.57 -6.15 -8.57
N LYS A 82 9.59 -6.39 -7.74
CA LYS A 82 9.46 -6.19 -6.29
C LYS A 82 9.32 -4.70 -6.01
N GLN A 83 8.07 -4.26 -5.81
CA GLN A 83 7.71 -2.86 -5.64
C GLN A 83 6.72 -2.66 -4.50
N VAL A 84 6.88 -1.54 -3.79
CA VAL A 84 5.94 -1.08 -2.76
C VAL A 84 5.69 0.40 -2.95
N GLN A 85 4.41 0.80 -2.88
CA GLN A 85 4.01 2.19 -2.88
C GLN A 85 3.54 2.58 -1.48
N THR A 86 3.98 3.73 -1.00
CA THR A 86 3.58 4.29 0.29
C THR A 86 3.33 5.78 0.19
N PHE A 87 2.62 6.34 1.17
CA PHE A 87 2.31 7.76 1.19
C PHE A 87 2.70 8.44 2.52
N GLY A 88 3.20 9.66 2.39
CA GLY A 88 3.43 10.61 3.47
C GLY A 88 2.50 11.80 3.32
N LYS A 89 1.99 12.35 4.44
CA LYS A 89 1.09 13.51 4.42
C LYS A 89 1.48 14.47 5.53
N LYS A 90 1.71 15.72 5.17
CA LYS A 90 1.94 16.81 6.13
C LYS A 90 1.21 18.05 5.68
N LYS A 91 0.29 18.55 6.50
CA LYS A 91 -0.68 19.57 6.05
C LYS A 91 -1.25 19.14 4.68
N THR A 92 -1.49 20.07 3.77
CA THR A 92 -2.05 19.80 2.44
C THR A 92 -1.10 19.06 1.50
N ALA A 93 0.20 18.94 1.83
CA ALA A 93 1.16 18.23 1.00
C ALA A 93 1.00 16.71 1.11
N ILE A 94 1.10 16.05 -0.04
CA ILE A 94 1.03 14.60 -0.21
C ILE A 94 2.30 14.17 -0.95
N ALA A 95 3.01 13.20 -0.39
CA ALA A 95 4.15 12.57 -1.03
C ALA A 95 3.85 11.08 -1.23
N VAL A 96 4.09 10.58 -2.42
CA VAL A 96 3.95 9.16 -2.77
C VAL A 96 5.33 8.64 -3.10
N ALA A 97 5.80 7.64 -2.35
CA ALA A 97 7.09 7.01 -2.57
C ALA A 97 6.89 5.62 -3.18
N THR A 98 7.52 5.40 -4.33
CA THR A 98 7.60 4.11 -4.99
C THR A 98 8.98 3.52 -4.72
N VAL A 99 9.03 2.43 -3.97
CA VAL A 99 10.25 1.72 -3.61
C VAL A 99 10.37 0.47 -4.47
N THR A 100 11.47 0.35 -5.19
CA THR A 100 11.77 -0.79 -6.07
C THR A 100 13.13 -1.38 -5.73
N LYS A 101 13.29 -2.68 -5.94
CA LYS A 101 14.60 -3.33 -5.81
C LYS A 101 15.48 -2.94 -7.00
N ALA A 102 16.69 -2.47 -6.73
CA ALA A 102 17.66 -2.08 -7.76
C ALA A 102 19.08 -2.55 -7.39
N ALA A 103 20.00 -2.56 -8.36
CA ALA A 103 21.40 -2.91 -8.12
C ALA A 103 22.16 -1.83 -7.34
N GLN A 104 21.79 -0.56 -7.56
CA GLN A 104 22.40 0.62 -6.92
C GLN A 104 21.33 1.48 -6.26
N CYS A 105 21.73 2.20 -5.21
CA CYS A 105 20.87 3.15 -4.52
C CYS A 105 20.65 4.40 -5.37
N ASN A 106 19.39 4.74 -5.63
CA ASN A 106 19.02 5.98 -6.29
C ASN A 106 17.75 6.53 -5.67
N ILE A 107 17.83 7.70 -5.03
CA ILE A 107 16.71 8.33 -4.36
C ILE A 107 16.45 9.69 -4.99
N LYS A 108 15.24 9.85 -5.52
CA LYS A 108 14.80 11.04 -6.25
C LYS A 108 13.51 11.60 -5.66
N VAL A 109 13.40 12.92 -5.63
CA VAL A 109 12.19 13.65 -5.30
C VAL A 109 11.82 14.48 -6.52
N ASN A 110 10.64 14.22 -7.09
CA ASN A 110 10.15 14.85 -8.32
C ASN A 110 11.16 14.75 -9.49
N GLY A 111 11.84 13.60 -9.61
CA GLY A 111 12.85 13.36 -10.65
C GLY A 111 14.24 13.95 -10.37
N VAL A 112 14.36 14.81 -9.36
CA VAL A 112 15.64 15.41 -8.92
C VAL A 112 16.28 14.54 -7.84
N PRO A 113 17.59 14.21 -7.91
CA PRO A 113 18.25 13.44 -6.87
C PRO A 113 18.34 14.24 -5.56
N LEU A 114 18.30 13.54 -4.42
CA LEU A 114 18.24 14.18 -3.09
C LEU A 114 19.33 15.22 -2.82
N GLN A 115 20.54 15.00 -3.34
CA GLN A 115 21.67 15.90 -3.11
C GLN A 115 21.47 17.28 -3.75
N GLN A 116 20.73 17.34 -4.85
CA GLN A 116 20.52 18.56 -5.64
C GLN A 116 19.27 19.35 -5.21
N ILE A 117 18.58 18.94 -4.13
CA ILE A 117 17.42 19.67 -3.63
C ILE A 117 17.91 20.93 -2.91
N LEU A 118 17.50 22.09 -3.39
CA LEU A 118 17.61 23.36 -2.68
C LEU A 118 16.27 23.65 -1.97
N PRO A 119 16.26 24.29 -0.79
CA PRO A 119 17.38 24.73 0.06
C PRO A 119 18.00 23.62 0.92
N ASP A 120 19.27 23.81 1.30
CA ASP A 120 20.08 22.84 2.05
C ASP A 120 19.49 22.43 3.40
N THR A 121 18.78 23.35 4.06
CA THR A 121 18.10 23.09 5.34
C THR A 121 17.01 22.04 5.19
N LEU A 122 16.23 22.09 4.11
CA LEU A 122 15.19 21.10 3.82
C LEU A 122 15.78 19.79 3.32
N ARG A 123 16.88 19.84 2.56
CA ARG A 123 17.65 18.66 2.16
C ARG A 123 18.08 17.85 3.39
N ALA A 124 18.66 18.52 4.39
CA ALA A 124 19.04 17.87 5.65
C ALA A 124 17.85 17.14 6.32
N LYS A 125 16.66 17.75 6.33
CA LYS A 125 15.43 17.14 6.88
C LYS A 125 14.96 15.90 6.13
N ILE A 126 15.15 15.84 4.81
CA ILE A 126 14.82 14.64 4.03
C ILE A 126 15.86 13.55 4.27
N MET A 127 17.14 13.93 4.38
CA MET A 127 18.26 13.02 4.63
C MET A 127 18.20 12.35 6.01
N GLU A 128 17.54 12.95 7.01
CA GLU A 128 17.30 12.32 8.32
C GLU A 128 16.74 10.88 8.19
N ALA A 129 15.82 10.65 7.25
CA ALA A 129 15.23 9.32 7.04
C ALA A 129 16.28 8.26 6.63
N ILE A 130 17.36 8.66 5.96
CA ILE A 130 18.43 7.77 5.51
C ILE A 130 19.50 7.64 6.59
N THR A 131 19.93 8.77 7.16
CA THR A 131 21.04 8.84 8.12
C THR A 131 20.73 8.09 9.43
N VAL A 132 19.49 8.14 9.92
CA VAL A 132 19.08 7.49 11.19
C VAL A 132 19.24 5.96 11.16
N VAL A 133 18.92 5.35 10.02
CA VAL A 133 18.97 3.88 9.86
C VAL A 133 20.34 3.42 9.34
N GLY A 134 20.98 4.26 8.53
CA GLY A 134 22.27 4.00 7.90
C GLY A 134 22.13 3.51 6.45
N SER A 135 23.13 3.84 5.63
CA SER A 135 23.13 3.62 4.17
C SER A 135 23.03 2.15 3.73
N LYS A 136 23.35 1.20 4.63
CA LYS A 136 23.35 -0.24 4.34
C LYS A 136 21.98 -0.73 3.84
N TYR A 137 20.90 -0.32 4.50
CA TYR A 137 19.54 -0.75 4.17
C TYR A 137 19.01 -0.13 2.86
N TYR A 138 19.58 1.00 2.44
CA TYR A 138 19.19 1.71 1.20
C TYR A 138 20.00 1.29 -0.03
N SER A 139 21.16 0.63 0.16
CA SER A 139 22.11 0.29 -0.90
C SER A 139 21.52 -0.40 -2.15
N ARG A 140 20.48 -1.23 -1.98
CA ARG A 140 19.84 -2.02 -3.04
C ARG A 140 18.42 -1.54 -3.40
N LEU A 141 18.09 -0.30 -3.05
CA LEU A 141 16.76 0.27 -3.25
C LEU A 141 16.82 1.49 -4.17
N ARG A 142 15.88 1.54 -5.11
CA ARG A 142 15.56 2.75 -5.85
C ARG A 142 14.25 3.31 -5.31
N ILE A 143 14.26 4.58 -4.93
CA ILE A 143 13.13 5.28 -4.32
C ILE A 143 12.82 6.52 -5.15
N ASP A 144 11.69 6.50 -5.84
CA ASP A 144 11.17 7.64 -6.57
C ASP A 144 9.99 8.24 -5.78
N VAL A 145 10.11 9.50 -5.38
CA VAL A 145 9.10 10.21 -4.60
C VAL A 145 8.43 11.27 -5.47
N ALA A 146 7.12 11.18 -5.64
CA ALA A 146 6.29 12.21 -6.28
C ALA A 146 5.56 13.01 -5.20
N VAL A 147 5.72 14.34 -5.21
CA VAL A 147 5.16 15.23 -4.18
C VAL A 147 4.27 16.29 -4.82
N HIS A 148 3.07 16.44 -4.26
CA HIS A 148 2.05 17.39 -4.73
C HIS A 148 1.39 18.14 -3.58
N GLY A 149 0.99 19.39 -3.84
CA GLY A 149 0.27 20.26 -2.90
C GLY A 149 1.11 20.83 -1.77
N GLY A 150 0.52 21.74 -0.99
CA GLY A 150 1.18 22.42 0.13
C GLY A 150 2.32 23.35 -0.28
N GLY A 151 3.17 23.72 0.68
CA GLY A 151 4.40 24.51 0.44
C GLY A 151 5.67 23.68 0.64
N GLN A 152 6.83 24.27 0.29
CA GLN A 152 8.15 23.61 0.30
C GLN A 152 8.46 22.82 1.59
N VAL A 153 8.20 23.43 2.76
CA VAL A 153 8.49 22.82 4.05
C VAL A 153 7.60 21.60 4.28
N SER A 154 6.28 21.75 4.08
CA SER A 154 5.34 20.62 4.23
C SER A 154 5.64 19.48 3.26
N GLN A 155 6.09 19.79 2.05
CA GLN A 155 6.49 18.80 1.05
C GLN A 155 7.72 18.01 1.50
N ALA A 156 8.76 18.67 2.02
CA ALA A 156 9.93 18.00 2.57
C ALA A 156 9.57 17.05 3.73
N TYR A 157 8.69 17.50 4.66
CA TYR A 157 8.20 16.66 5.75
C TYR A 157 7.33 15.49 5.27
N ALA A 158 6.56 15.66 4.20
CA ALA A 158 5.80 14.57 3.60
C ALA A 158 6.74 13.56 2.91
N ALA A 159 7.76 14.04 2.19
CA ALA A 159 8.74 13.20 1.49
C ALA A 159 9.55 12.34 2.48
N ARG A 160 10.09 12.94 3.56
CA ARG A 160 10.82 12.16 4.59
C ARG A 160 9.95 11.06 5.19
N GLN A 161 8.65 11.33 5.39
CA GLN A 161 7.70 10.38 5.95
C GLN A 161 7.41 9.24 4.96
N ALA A 162 7.25 9.57 3.68
CA ALA A 162 7.03 8.59 2.62
C ALA A 162 8.25 7.66 2.45
N ILE A 163 9.47 8.19 2.53
CA ILE A 163 10.70 7.39 2.45
C ILE A 163 10.80 6.41 3.62
N ALA A 164 10.58 6.87 4.85
CA ALA A 164 10.65 6.02 6.05
C ALA A 164 9.59 4.89 6.02
N LYS A 165 8.34 5.23 5.69
CA LYS A 165 7.27 4.24 5.50
C LYS A 165 7.56 3.28 4.37
N GLY A 166 8.09 3.79 3.26
CA GLY A 166 8.45 3.00 2.08
C GLY A 166 9.47 1.93 2.41
N LEU A 167 10.48 2.27 3.22
CA LEU A 167 11.47 1.30 3.68
C LEU A 167 10.80 0.23 4.55
N ILE A 168 10.06 0.59 5.60
CA ILE A 168 9.41 -0.39 6.49
C ILE A 168 8.46 -1.31 5.71
N ALA A 169 7.68 -0.75 4.79
CA ALA A 169 6.73 -1.53 3.98
C ALA A 169 7.45 -2.46 2.99
N PHE A 170 8.63 -2.09 2.50
CA PHE A 170 9.46 -2.97 1.69
C PHE A 170 10.00 -4.15 2.50
N PHE A 171 10.52 -3.88 3.71
CA PHE A 171 11.02 -4.94 4.60
C PHE A 171 9.88 -5.84 5.09
N GLN A 172 8.68 -5.32 5.31
CA GLN A 172 7.50 -6.13 5.64
C GLN A 172 7.17 -7.19 4.57
N LYS A 173 7.30 -6.83 3.28
CA LYS A 173 6.90 -7.70 2.16
C LYS A 173 8.01 -8.64 1.69
N TYR A 174 9.26 -8.22 1.78
CA TYR A 174 10.38 -8.91 1.12
C TYR A 174 11.51 -9.36 2.05
N HIS A 175 11.45 -9.01 3.35
CA HIS A 175 12.46 -9.33 4.36
C HIS A 175 11.81 -9.89 5.63
N ASN A 176 12.65 -10.14 6.64
CA ASN A 176 12.26 -10.73 7.92
C ASN A 176 11.64 -9.69 8.87
N GLU A 177 10.74 -10.16 9.74
CA GLU A 177 10.05 -9.31 10.72
C GLU A 177 11.01 -8.70 11.75
N VAL A 178 12.09 -9.40 12.12
CA VAL A 178 13.11 -8.92 13.07
C VAL A 178 13.81 -7.65 12.55
N GLU A 179 14.20 -7.65 11.27
CA GLU A 179 14.84 -6.48 10.66
C GLU A 179 13.88 -5.29 10.59
N LYS A 180 12.63 -5.56 10.21
CA LYS A 180 11.56 -4.55 10.18
C LYS A 180 11.32 -3.94 11.56
N ALA A 181 11.25 -4.76 12.61
CA ALA A 181 11.06 -4.28 13.98
C ALA A 181 12.22 -3.35 14.40
N ALA A 182 13.46 -3.79 14.20
CA ALA A 182 14.65 -2.98 14.50
C ALA A 182 14.66 -1.63 13.75
N LEU A 183 14.23 -1.63 12.48
CA LEU A 183 14.12 -0.40 11.68
C LEU A 183 13.03 0.53 12.21
N LYS A 184 11.85 -0.03 12.54
CA LYS A 184 10.73 0.72 13.10
C LYS A 184 11.10 1.36 14.44
N ASP A 185 11.79 0.62 15.30
CA ASP A 185 12.21 1.10 16.63
C ASP A 185 13.23 2.22 16.52
N LYS A 186 14.21 2.12 15.60
CA LYS A 186 15.16 3.21 15.29
C LYS A 186 14.44 4.48 14.84
N PHE A 187 13.45 4.36 13.95
CA PHE A 187 12.69 5.51 13.50
C PHE A 187 11.82 6.12 14.61
N LEU A 188 11.19 5.29 15.44
CA LEU A 188 10.37 5.76 16.57
C LEU A 188 11.21 6.43 17.66
N ALA A 189 12.41 5.92 17.93
CA ALA A 189 13.35 6.50 18.89
C ALA A 189 13.85 7.89 18.45
N TYR A 190 14.03 8.09 17.14
CA TYR A 190 14.42 9.39 16.61
C TYR A 190 13.24 10.37 16.52
N ASP A 191 12.20 10.02 15.76
CA ASP A 191 11.03 10.88 15.57
C ASP A 191 9.78 10.08 15.15
N LYS A 192 8.75 10.13 16.00
CA LYS A 192 7.42 9.53 15.73
C LYS A 192 6.78 10.04 14.43
N PHE A 193 7.05 11.28 14.02
CA PHE A 193 6.46 11.87 12.82
C PHE A 193 7.04 11.33 11.50
N LEU A 194 8.10 10.51 11.54
CA LEU A 194 8.55 9.77 10.35
C LEU A 194 7.58 8.66 9.96
N LEU A 195 6.84 8.11 10.94
CA LEU A 195 5.87 7.04 10.70
C LEU A 195 4.44 7.57 10.75
N ILE A 196 4.14 8.45 11.69
CA ILE A 196 2.77 8.93 11.92
C ILE A 196 2.58 10.33 11.33
N ALA A 197 1.48 10.53 10.61
CA ALA A 197 1.16 11.82 10.03
C ALA A 197 0.64 12.78 11.11
N ASP A 198 1.03 14.05 11.03
CA ASP A 198 0.50 15.08 11.92
C ASP A 198 -0.90 15.51 11.44
N PRO A 199 -1.95 15.37 12.27
CA PRO A 199 -3.33 15.63 11.87
C PRO A 199 -3.66 17.12 11.74
N ARG A 200 -2.81 18.04 12.22
CA ARG A 200 -3.12 19.48 12.30
C ARG A 200 -3.46 20.12 10.94
N ARG A 201 -4.54 20.92 10.91
CA ARG A 201 -5.05 21.69 9.76
C ARG A 201 -5.39 23.13 10.15
N CYS A 202 -5.43 24.01 9.16
CA CYS A 202 -5.86 25.39 9.38
C CYS A 202 -7.36 25.42 9.71
N GLU A 203 -7.71 26.03 10.84
CA GLU A 203 -9.09 26.24 11.23
C GLU A 203 -9.76 27.22 10.24
N PRO A 204 -11.01 26.97 9.80
CA PRO A 204 -11.70 27.88 8.89
C PRO A 204 -12.00 29.23 9.55
N LYS A 205 -12.14 30.28 8.73
CA LYS A 205 -12.54 31.61 9.17
C LYS A 205 -13.99 31.59 9.66
N LYS A 206 -14.25 32.21 10.81
CA LYS A 206 -15.61 32.40 11.36
C LYS A 206 -16.11 33.80 11.00
N TRP A 207 -17.41 33.97 10.86
CA TRP A 207 -18.04 35.27 10.56
C TRP A 207 -17.81 36.28 11.70
N GLY A 208 -17.82 37.58 11.37
CA GLY A 208 -17.60 38.66 12.35
C GLY A 208 -16.20 38.69 12.98
N ARG A 209 -15.19 38.12 12.30
CA ARG A 209 -13.81 38.00 12.77
C ARG A 209 -12.82 38.28 11.64
N HIS A 210 -11.60 38.74 11.95
CA HIS A 210 -10.54 38.89 10.94
C HIS A 210 -10.02 37.52 10.47
N SER A 211 -9.82 36.59 11.40
CA SER A 211 -9.29 35.24 11.16
C SER A 211 -10.16 34.16 11.84
N ALA A 212 -9.65 32.94 12.02
CA ALA A 212 -10.36 31.88 12.75
C ALA A 212 -10.69 32.28 14.20
N ARG A 213 -9.80 33.01 14.87
CA ARG A 213 -9.92 33.35 16.31
C ARG A 213 -9.92 34.86 16.59
N THR A 214 -9.16 35.64 15.82
CA THR A 214 -9.01 37.09 16.03
C THR A 214 -10.32 37.83 15.73
N ARG A 215 -10.89 38.47 16.76
CA ARG A 215 -12.08 39.32 16.60
C ARG A 215 -11.70 40.73 16.12
N PHE A 216 -12.66 41.44 15.56
CA PHE A 216 -12.50 42.87 15.28
C PHE A 216 -12.34 43.63 16.60
N THR A 217 -11.48 44.65 16.61
CA THR A 217 -11.28 45.52 17.77
C THR A 217 -12.58 46.26 18.09
N LYS A 218 -12.98 46.29 19.37
CA LYS A 218 -14.12 47.08 19.82
C LYS A 218 -13.68 48.52 20.06
N SER A 219 -14.45 49.49 19.56
CA SER A 219 -14.39 50.88 20.04
C SER A 219 -15.38 51.06 21.18
N TYR A 220 -14.97 51.78 22.22
CA TYR A 220 -15.83 52.17 23.34
C TYR A 220 -16.02 53.69 23.26
N ARG A 221 -17.27 54.15 23.33
CA ARG A 221 -17.66 55.55 23.42
C ARG A 221 -18.97 55.62 24.19
#